data_AF-A0A8B6Y335-F1
#
_entry.id   AF-A0A8B6Y335-F1
#
_cell.length_a   1.000
_cell.length_b   1.000
_cell.length_c   1.000
_cell.angle_alpha   90.00
_cell.angle_beta   90.00
_cell.angle_gamma   90.00
#
_symmetry.space_group_name_H-M   'P 1'
#
loop_
_entity.id
_entity.type
_entity.pdbx_description
1 polymer ?
#
loop_
_entity_poly.entity_id
_entity_poly.type
_entity_poly.pdbx_seq_one_letter_code
_entity_poly.pdbx_strand_id
1 'polypeptide(L)'
;MDIKIENFGTLPSGEIVKKFEITNKNNMKISLINYGAALIGLICQDKFGKFDDILLGFDDLEGYLNYNYFGSTIGRFANRICKGRFKIDGNEYQLAQNRDENHLHGGYVGFDK
;
A
#
# COMPACT_ATOMS: atom_id res chain seq x y z
N MET A 1 -21.49 8.54 -6.71
CA MET A 1 -20.27 7.97 -6.11
C MET A 1 -20.29 8.46 -4.69
N ASP A 2 -20.29 7.55 -3.73
CA ASP A 2 -20.39 7.86 -2.30
C ASP A 2 -19.04 7.60 -1.64
N ILE A 3 -18.65 8.44 -0.69
CA ILE A 3 -17.37 8.35 0.03
C ILE A 3 -17.63 8.44 1.52
N LYS A 4 -17.24 7.40 2.25
CA LYS A 4 -17.24 7.37 3.72
C LYS A 4 -15.81 7.40 4.23
N ILE A 5 -15.55 8.24 5.24
CA ILE A 5 -14.23 8.37 5.87
C ILE A 5 -14.36 8.04 7.36
N GLU A 6 -13.48 7.17 7.86
CA GLU A 6 -13.45 6.81 9.29
C GLU A 6 -12.01 6.62 9.79
N ASN A 7 -11.84 6.60 11.11
CA ASN A 7 -10.54 6.27 11.71
C ASN A 7 -10.26 4.79 11.53
N PHE A 8 -9.08 4.45 11.01
CA PHE A 8 -8.62 3.07 10.88
C PHE A 8 -7.69 2.66 12.02
N GLY A 9 -6.87 3.59 12.50
CA GLY A 9 -5.97 3.36 13.63
C GLY A 9 -5.09 4.58 13.88
N THR A 10 -4.16 4.44 14.81
CA THR A 10 -3.18 5.47 15.16
C THR A 10 -1.78 4.87 15.05
N LEU A 11 -0.89 5.56 14.32
CA LEU A 11 0.50 5.16 14.21
C LEU A 11 1.22 5.29 15.56
N PRO A 12 2.35 4.60 15.78
CA PRO A 12 3.20 4.82 16.95
C PRO A 12 3.67 6.27 17.10
N SER A 13 3.72 7.05 16.01
CA SER A 13 4.01 8.49 16.00
C SER A 13 2.88 9.35 16.61
N GLY A 14 1.68 8.79 16.79
CA GLY A 14 0.47 9.50 17.22
C GLY A 14 -0.41 10.00 16.07
N GLU A 15 0.02 9.85 14.81
CA GLU A 15 -0.76 10.26 13.65
C GLU A 15 -1.94 9.31 13.39
N ILE A 16 -3.10 9.87 13.03
CA ILE A 16 -4.30 9.10 12.75
C ILE A 16 -4.30 8.62 11.29
N VAL A 17 -4.42 7.32 11.11
CA VAL A 17 -4.69 6.68 9.81
C VAL A 17 -6.20 6.68 9.57
N LYS A 18 -6.60 7.18 8.41
CA LYS A 18 -7.99 7.23 7.94
C LYS A 18 -8.23 6.14 6.91
N LYS A 19 -9.40 5.51 6.97
CA LYS A 19 -9.94 4.66 5.90
C LYS A 19 -10.94 5.45 5.07
N PHE A 20 -10.87 5.27 3.76
CA PHE A 20 -11.75 5.85 2.75
C PHE A 20 -12.47 4.71 2.04
N GLU A 21 -13.77 4.53 2.28
CA GLU A 21 -14.61 3.59 1.52
C GLU A 21 -15.32 4.36 0.40
N ILE A 22 -15.17 3.90 -0.84
CA ILE A 22 -15.72 4.54 -2.04
C ILE A 22 -16.63 3.55 -2.73
N THR A 23 -17.91 3.92 -2.90
CA THR A 23 -18.93 3.10 -3.55
C THR A 23 -19.31 3.69 -4.92
N ASN A 24 -19.25 2.86 -5.96
CA ASN A 24 -19.68 3.25 -7.30
C ASN A 24 -21.18 2.99 -7.54
N LYS A 25 -21.70 3.38 -8.71
CA LYS A 25 -23.13 3.21 -9.07
C LYS A 25 -23.61 1.76 -9.21
N ASN A 26 -22.68 0.80 -9.29
CA ASN A 26 -22.96 -0.64 -9.40
C ASN A 26 -22.77 -1.35 -8.04
N ASN A 27 -22.71 -0.59 -6.93
CA ASN A 27 -22.47 -1.09 -5.58
C ASN A 27 -21.11 -1.79 -5.37
N MET A 28 -20.16 -1.67 -6.30
CA MET A 28 -18.77 -2.06 -6.06
C MET A 28 -18.15 -1.08 -5.08
N LYS A 29 -17.41 -1.62 -4.10
CA LYS A 29 -16.76 -0.83 -3.06
C LYS A 29 -15.26 -1.04 -3.09
N ILE A 30 -14.51 0.04 -2.93
CA ILE A 30 -13.09 -0.01 -2.61
C ILE A 30 -12.85 0.65 -1.26
N SER A 31 -11.89 0.13 -0.50
CA SER A 31 -11.44 0.71 0.76
C SER A 31 -9.96 1.02 0.66
N LEU A 32 -9.56 2.25 0.98
CA LEU A 32 -8.16 2.66 1.02
C LEU A 32 -7.79 3.23 2.39
N ILE A 33 -6.53 3.17 2.77
CA ILE A 33 -5.99 3.91 3.92
C ILE A 33 -4.94 4.92 3.47
N ASN A 34 -4.81 6.03 4.19
CA ASN A 34 -3.77 7.04 3.88
C ASN A 34 -2.35 6.62 4.32
N TYR A 35 -2.20 5.49 5.00
CA TYR A 35 -0.91 4.86 5.25
C TYR A 35 -0.49 4.04 4.01
N GLY A 36 0.63 4.40 3.40
CA GLY A 36 1.10 3.77 2.14
C GLY A 36 0.15 3.91 0.95
N ALA A 37 -0.88 4.76 1.04
CA ALA A 37 -2.00 4.83 0.09
C ALA A 37 -2.55 3.44 -0.27
N ALA A 38 -2.66 2.54 0.72
CA ALA A 38 -2.93 1.13 0.49
C ALA A 38 -4.40 0.87 0.15
N LEU A 39 -4.65 0.05 -0.89
CA LEU A 39 -5.95 -0.52 -1.21
C LEU A 39 -6.17 -1.77 -0.35
N ILE A 40 -7.08 -1.66 0.62
CA ILE A 40 -7.25 -2.64 1.70
C ILE A 40 -8.53 -3.48 1.58
N GLY A 41 -9.37 -3.19 0.59
CA GLY A 41 -10.58 -3.98 0.33
C GLY A 41 -11.20 -3.64 -1.03
N LEU A 42 -11.70 -4.67 -1.71
CA LEU A 42 -12.37 -4.56 -3.00
C LEU A 42 -13.56 -5.53 -3.01
N ILE A 43 -14.74 -5.00 -2.70
CA ILE A 43 -15.98 -5.77 -2.68
C ILE A 43 -16.64 -5.63 -4.04
N CYS A 44 -16.74 -6.74 -4.77
CA CYS A 44 -17.34 -6.78 -6.10
C CYS A 44 -18.29 -7.97 -6.28
N GLN A 45 -19.21 -7.84 -7.23
CA GLN A 45 -20.22 -8.84 -7.53
C GLN A 45 -19.66 -9.94 -8.44
N ASP A 46 -19.92 -11.21 -8.11
CA ASP A 46 -19.68 -12.34 -8.98
C ASP A 46 -20.81 -12.53 -10.01
N LYS A 47 -20.68 -13.57 -10.86
CA LYS A 47 -21.68 -13.87 -11.90
C LYS A 47 -23.05 -14.32 -11.38
N PHE A 48 -23.15 -14.68 -10.10
CA PHE A 48 -24.39 -15.11 -9.43
C PHE A 48 -25.03 -13.99 -8.62
N GLY A 49 -24.41 -12.81 -8.61
CA GLY A 49 -24.91 -11.65 -7.89
C GLY A 49 -24.37 -11.52 -6.47
N LYS A 50 -23.48 -12.41 -6.02
CA LYS A 50 -22.89 -12.40 -4.68
C LYS A 50 -21.75 -11.40 -4.61
N PHE A 51 -21.70 -10.60 -3.54
CA PHE A 51 -20.57 -9.70 -3.28
C PHE A 51 -19.62 -10.34 -2.28
N ASP A 52 -18.34 -10.35 -2.60
CA ASP A 52 -17.25 -10.76 -1.71
C ASP A 52 -16.07 -9.79 -1.84
N ASP A 53 -15.25 -9.69 -0.80
CA ASP A 53 -13.94 -9.03 -0.88
C ASP A 53 -12.95 -9.96 -1.59
N ILE A 54 -12.29 -9.45 -2.61
CA ILE A 54 -11.34 -10.21 -3.43
C ILE A 54 -9.88 -9.80 -3.21
N LEU A 55 -9.60 -8.92 -2.26
CA LEU A 55 -8.25 -8.54 -1.89
C LEU A 55 -7.71 -9.32 -0.69
N LEU A 56 -6.41 -9.56 -0.72
CA LEU A 56 -5.66 -9.96 0.47
C LEU A 56 -5.28 -8.71 1.26
N GLY A 57 -5.42 -8.78 2.58
CA GLY A 57 -5.09 -7.67 3.46
C GLY A 57 -5.36 -8.02 4.91
N PHE A 58 -5.48 -6.98 5.72
CA PHE A 58 -5.70 -7.06 7.16
C PHE A 58 -6.90 -6.21 7.56
N ASP A 59 -7.56 -6.59 8.65
CA ASP A 59 -8.72 -5.88 9.20
C ASP A 59 -8.32 -4.61 9.99
N ASP A 60 -7.06 -4.53 10.42
CA ASP A 60 -6.55 -3.47 11.29
C ASP A 60 -5.22 -2.86 10.81
N LEU A 61 -4.84 -1.73 11.42
CA LEU A 61 -3.59 -1.04 11.12
C LEU A 61 -2.35 -1.87 11.52
N GLU A 62 -2.45 -2.69 12.56
CA GLU A 62 -1.32 -3.48 13.05
C GLU A 62 -0.83 -4.48 11.99
N GLY A 63 -1.74 -5.09 11.23
CA GLY A 63 -1.38 -5.93 10.09
C GLY A 63 -0.55 -5.21 9.03
N TYR A 64 -0.92 -3.98 8.66
CA TYR A 64 -0.19 -3.17 7.68
C TYR A 64 1.15 -2.62 8.22
N LEU A 65 1.31 -2.52 9.55
CA LEU A 65 2.60 -2.16 10.16
C LEU A 65 3.57 -3.35 10.22
N ASN A 66 3.04 -4.57 10.38
CA ASN A 66 3.84 -5.79 10.54
C ASN A 66 4.20 -6.47 9.21
N TYR A 67 3.41 -6.28 8.16
CA TYR A 67 3.63 -6.87 6.84
C TYR A 67 3.74 -5.80 5.76
N ASN A 68 4.74 -5.93 4.89
CA ASN A 68 4.99 -4.93 3.86
C ASN A 68 4.17 -5.20 2.58
N TYR A 69 3.88 -4.12 1.84
CA TYR A 69 3.44 -4.11 0.44
C TYR A 69 2.01 -4.59 0.12
N PHE A 70 1.21 -5.03 1.09
CA PHE A 70 -0.18 -5.44 0.83
C PHE A 70 -1.03 -4.23 0.41
N GLY A 71 -1.41 -4.18 -0.86
CA GLY A 71 -2.25 -3.11 -1.42
C GLY A 71 -1.58 -1.74 -1.50
N SER A 72 -0.39 -1.56 -0.91
CA SER A 72 0.32 -0.28 -0.81
C SER A 72 0.86 0.23 -2.15
N THR A 73 0.99 1.55 -2.23
CA THR A 73 1.75 2.21 -3.29
C THR A 73 3.24 2.01 -3.07
N ILE A 74 3.92 1.49 -4.10
CA ILE A 74 5.34 1.13 -4.01
C ILE A 74 6.20 2.21 -4.66
N GLY A 75 7.22 2.70 -3.94
CA GLY A 75 8.13 3.72 -4.45
C GLY A 75 9.27 4.07 -3.48
N ARG A 76 10.28 4.85 -3.91
CA ARG A 76 10.33 5.59 -5.19
C ARG A 76 10.60 4.75 -6.44
N PHE A 77 11.18 3.56 -6.29
CA PHE A 77 11.39 2.62 -7.38
C PHE A 77 10.79 1.27 -7.01
N ALA A 78 9.85 0.79 -7.82
CA ALA A 78 9.25 -0.52 -7.63
C ALA A 78 10.19 -1.62 -8.14
N ASN A 79 10.23 -2.73 -7.41
CA ASN A 79 11.12 -3.86 -7.66
C ASN A 79 12.60 -3.53 -7.39
N ARG A 80 13.51 -4.23 -8.07
CA ARG A 80 14.93 -4.29 -7.71
C ARG A 80 15.79 -3.32 -8.48
N ILE A 81 16.76 -2.71 -7.80
CA ILE A 81 17.94 -2.09 -8.41
C ILE A 81 19.16 -2.93 -8.01
N CYS A 82 19.86 -3.45 -9.03
CA CYS A 82 21.02 -4.32 -8.86
C CYS A 82 22.09 -3.63 -8.01
N LYS A 83 22.58 -4.32 -6.98
CA LYS A 83 23.60 -3.80 -6.04
C LYS A 83 23.18 -2.50 -5.32
N GLY A 84 21.90 -2.15 -5.39
CA GLY A 84 21.37 -0.86 -4.95
C GLY A 84 22.07 0.33 -5.61
N ARG A 85 22.58 0.18 -6.83
CA ARG A 85 23.48 1.15 -7.44
C ARG A 85 23.04 1.50 -8.85
N PHE A 86 23.07 2.79 -9.16
CA PHE A 86 22.77 3.30 -10.50
C PHE A 86 23.49 4.62 -10.72
N LYS A 87 23.47 5.11 -11.97
CA LYS A 87 24.03 6.41 -12.33
C LYS A 87 22.97 7.27 -13.03
N ILE A 88 22.93 8.56 -12.70
CA ILE A 88 22.18 9.59 -13.44
C ILE A 88 23.16 10.71 -13.74
N ASP A 89 23.24 11.11 -15.01
CA ASP A 89 24.14 12.19 -15.48
C ASP A 89 25.60 12.02 -15.05
N GLY A 90 26.08 10.77 -15.07
CA GLY A 90 27.44 10.42 -14.65
C GLY A 90 27.65 10.33 -13.13
N ASN A 91 26.72 10.84 -12.32
CA ASN A 91 26.79 10.75 -10.86
C ASN A 91 26.34 9.36 -10.38
N GLU A 92 27.10 8.74 -9.49
CA GLU A 92 26.81 7.43 -8.92
C GLU A 92 26.02 7.57 -7.62
N TYR A 93 24.94 6.80 -7.52
CA TYR A 93 24.06 6.77 -6.35
C TYR A 93 24.07 5.37 -5.76
N GLN A 94 24.36 5.29 -4.46
CA GLN A 94 24.20 4.08 -3.67
C GLN A 94 22.92 4.21 -2.84
N LEU A 95 22.04 3.22 -2.98
CA LEU A 95 20.81 3.07 -2.23
C LEU A 95 20.96 2.03 -1.13
N ALA A 96 19.98 2.00 -0.22
CA ALA A 96 19.82 0.92 0.74
C ALA A 96 19.75 -0.45 0.05
N GLN A 97 20.51 -1.43 0.53
CA GLN A 97 20.45 -2.81 0.08
C GLN A 97 19.56 -3.61 1.05
N ASN A 98 18.25 -3.37 0.96
CA ASN A 98 17.26 -3.95 1.89
C ASN A 98 16.79 -5.35 1.48
N ARG A 99 17.31 -5.91 0.38
CA ARG A 99 17.08 -7.30 0.00
C ARG A 99 18.33 -7.89 -0.63
N ASP A 100 19.04 -8.70 0.14
CA ASP A 100 20.33 -9.26 -0.24
C ASP A 100 21.28 -8.11 -0.64
N GLU A 101 21.97 -8.21 -1.77
CA GLU A 101 22.79 -7.11 -2.30
C GLU A 101 21.96 -6.04 -3.02
N ASN A 102 20.64 -6.18 -3.16
CA ASN A 102 19.82 -5.32 -4.00
C ASN A 102 19.00 -4.31 -3.20
N HIS A 103 18.68 -3.19 -3.85
CA HIS A 103 17.63 -2.30 -3.37
C HIS A 103 16.29 -2.83 -3.86
N LEU A 104 15.28 -2.89 -3.00
CA LEU A 104 13.94 -3.39 -3.31
C LEU A 104 12.89 -2.39 -2.83
N HIS A 105 11.92 -2.07 -3.70
CA HIS A 105 10.68 -1.37 -3.32
C HIS A 105 10.90 -0.06 -2.54
N GLY A 106 11.92 0.72 -2.88
CA GLY A 106 12.19 2.02 -2.25
C GLY A 106 13.04 1.98 -0.97
N GLY A 107 13.40 0.79 -0.47
CA GLY A 107 14.35 0.65 0.64
C GLY A 107 13.67 0.25 1.96
N TYR A 108 14.30 0.62 3.09
CA TYR A 108 13.79 0.31 4.44
C TYR A 108 12.50 1.09 4.79
N VAL A 109 12.41 2.31 4.26
CA VAL A 109 11.25 3.20 4.37
C VAL A 109 10.90 3.64 2.95
N GLY A 110 10.03 2.86 2.31
CA GLY A 110 9.47 3.16 1.00
C GLY A 110 8.18 3.98 1.11
N PHE A 111 7.52 4.19 -0.03
CA PHE A 111 6.20 4.85 -0.07
C PHE A 111 5.06 4.00 0.47
N ASP A 112 5.32 2.74 0.80
CA ASP A 112 4.35 1.85 1.44
C ASP A 112 4.12 2.17 2.93
N LYS A 113 4.83 3.18 3.46
CA LYS A 113 4.85 3.57 4.86
C LYS A 113 4.59 5.07 5.05
#